data_AF-A0A2N6BQR9-F1
#
_entry.id   AF-A0A2N6BQR9-F1
#
_cell.length_a   1.000
_cell.length_b   1.000
_cell.length_c   1.000
_cell.angle_alpha   90.00
_cell.angle_beta   90.00
_cell.angle_gamma   90.00
#
_symmetry.space_group_name_H-M   'P 1'
#
loop_
_entity.id
_entity.type
_entity.pdbx_description
1 polymer ?
#
loop_
_entity_poly.entity_id
_entity_poly.type
_entity_poly.pdbx_seq_one_letter_code
_entity_poly.pdbx_strand_id
1 'polypeptide(L)'
;ADFGGGIFVNGFADNLRITNNKVFGNAGFWGGGVRLGHPFLSAENAGGDIFYTSSENNNVVISNNHIRNNAGQDGVGGGVSICTGANNYQITSNFICGNFTQGSGGGIGQLGISDGMINQNLIAFNQSFDQGLSPNGGGIYIGGGAPQGPNPLSKGSGWVTIDSNVIQGNHAGAGDGGGIRLERINGRDVADNPDNPANWNMISITNNQIVNNVAGMAGGALSLQDAANVNISNNTIARNDSTATTGAAFLPQAIPQQSMPQVAGIVSYAHSLALAAAIDPGLPAPNGSLFSDPVLATNIIWQNRSMYFEIDPNVDIFNGQSPIMMKDADPLYNDLGVVGMAAMLNPQGSILTDNTLYPGEAGTPNASTDPGFVMPYFNTGTPGLFVPEAITPFNVAAAFDEGGNFIDIRYWPLTYTGDYSTGGGPGPVGTVGPLLESYTATAATTDTTSGDSSTMSTAESDGGSACFIETLIGSH
;
A
#
# COMPACT_ATOMS: atom_id res chain seq x y z
N ALA A 1 -4.50 -27.07 -12.81
CA ALA A 1 -3.36 -26.30 -13.34
C ALA A 1 -3.58 -24.90 -12.81
N ASP A 2 -3.07 -24.65 -11.62
CA ASP A 2 -3.68 -23.71 -10.68
C ASP A 2 -2.91 -22.38 -10.64
N PHE A 3 -2.36 -22.00 -11.80
CA PHE A 3 -1.60 -20.77 -11.97
C PHE A 3 -2.58 -19.64 -12.27
N GLY A 4 -2.80 -18.76 -11.30
CA GLY A 4 -3.84 -17.74 -11.27
C GLY A 4 -3.67 -16.57 -12.23
N GLY A 5 -4.75 -15.79 -12.33
CA GLY A 5 -4.90 -14.63 -13.21
C GLY A 5 -6.12 -14.78 -14.13
N GLY A 6 -7.05 -13.83 -14.10
CA GLY A 6 -8.08 -13.69 -15.14
C GLY A 6 -7.46 -13.51 -16.54
N ILE A 7 -6.31 -12.82 -16.62
CA ILE A 7 -5.43 -12.78 -17.78
C ILE A 7 -4.01 -13.09 -17.33
N PHE A 8 -3.45 -14.21 -17.78
CA PHE A 8 -2.07 -14.60 -17.48
C PHE A 8 -1.18 -14.53 -18.74
N VAL A 9 -0.15 -13.69 -18.65
CA VAL A 9 0.87 -13.48 -19.70
C VAL A 9 2.16 -14.15 -19.26
N ASN A 10 2.38 -15.38 -19.74
CA ASN A 10 3.48 -16.24 -19.27
C ASN A 10 4.88 -15.64 -19.54
N GLY A 11 5.15 -15.22 -20.77
CA GLY A 11 6.44 -14.68 -21.19
C GLY A 11 6.52 -14.46 -22.69
N PHE A 12 7.54 -13.72 -23.15
CA PHE A 12 7.81 -13.41 -24.56
C PHE A 12 6.66 -12.70 -25.29
N ALA A 13 5.79 -12.00 -24.55
CA ALA A 13 4.60 -11.35 -25.09
C ALA A 13 4.85 -9.85 -25.36
N ASP A 14 5.81 -9.55 -26.22
CA ASP A 14 6.20 -8.19 -26.52
C ASP A 14 5.05 -7.39 -27.20
N ASN A 15 4.90 -6.13 -26.80
CA ASN A 15 3.92 -5.17 -27.35
C ASN A 15 2.45 -5.58 -27.19
N LEU A 16 2.16 -6.51 -26.26
CA LEU A 16 0.80 -6.92 -25.92
C LEU A 16 0.01 -5.71 -25.38
N ARG A 17 -1.26 -5.61 -25.79
CA ARG A 17 -2.20 -4.59 -25.31
C ARG A 17 -3.42 -5.26 -24.70
N ILE A 18 -3.59 -5.10 -23.39
CA ILE A 18 -4.75 -5.55 -22.63
C ILE A 18 -5.58 -4.30 -22.36
N THR A 19 -6.59 -4.04 -23.21
CA THR A 19 -7.38 -2.80 -23.11
C THR A 19 -8.88 -3.02 -23.21
N ASN A 20 -9.66 -2.18 -22.52
CA ASN A 20 -11.12 -2.18 -22.56
C ASN A 20 -11.79 -3.48 -22.07
N ASN A 21 -11.19 -4.14 -21.09
CA ASN A 21 -11.72 -5.37 -20.50
C ASN A 21 -12.37 -5.11 -19.14
N LYS A 22 -13.32 -5.99 -18.76
CA LYS A 22 -13.77 -6.14 -17.38
C LYS A 22 -13.20 -7.45 -16.83
N VAL A 23 -12.28 -7.37 -15.87
CA VAL A 23 -11.63 -8.50 -15.19
C VAL A 23 -12.16 -8.53 -13.76
N PHE A 24 -13.08 -9.46 -13.48
CA PHE A 24 -13.83 -9.50 -12.22
C PHE A 24 -13.98 -10.91 -11.66
N GLY A 25 -13.87 -11.04 -10.34
CA GLY A 25 -14.18 -12.29 -9.62
C GLY A 25 -13.18 -13.42 -9.87
N ASN A 26 -11.96 -13.11 -10.32
CA ASN A 26 -10.93 -14.12 -10.57
C ASN A 26 -10.11 -14.35 -9.31
N ALA A 27 -9.74 -15.59 -9.03
CA ALA A 27 -8.83 -15.93 -7.95
C ALA A 27 -7.74 -16.87 -8.45
N GLY A 28 -6.51 -16.72 -7.94
CA GLY A 28 -5.52 -17.76 -8.10
C GLY A 28 -4.13 -17.47 -7.55
N PHE A 29 -3.23 -18.43 -7.73
CA PHE A 29 -1.85 -18.34 -7.26
C PHE A 29 -1.04 -17.34 -8.07
N TRP A 30 -0.18 -16.61 -7.37
CA TRP A 30 0.81 -15.65 -7.88
C TRP A 30 0.24 -14.37 -8.51
N GLY A 31 -1.08 -14.23 -8.56
CA GLY A 31 -1.81 -13.03 -8.98
C GLY A 31 -3.29 -13.30 -9.21
N GLY A 32 -4.14 -12.28 -9.08
CA GLY A 32 -5.59 -12.40 -9.21
C GLY A 32 -6.16 -11.98 -10.57
N GLY A 33 -6.06 -10.69 -10.90
CA GLY A 33 -6.67 -10.14 -12.12
C GLY A 33 -5.81 -10.33 -13.37
N VAL A 34 -4.78 -9.50 -13.55
CA VAL A 34 -3.84 -9.58 -14.69
C VAL A 34 -2.45 -9.88 -14.16
N ARG A 35 -1.77 -10.90 -14.71
CA ARG A 35 -0.41 -11.27 -14.28
C ARG A 35 0.55 -11.31 -15.45
N LEU A 36 1.67 -10.59 -15.33
CA LEU A 36 2.78 -10.60 -16.27
C LEU A 36 3.95 -11.39 -15.68
N GLY A 37 4.27 -12.54 -16.28
CA GLY A 37 5.40 -13.37 -15.87
C GLY A 37 5.16 -14.18 -14.59
N HIS A 38 6.27 -14.58 -13.96
CA HIS A 38 6.27 -15.41 -12.76
C HIS A 38 7.10 -14.77 -11.65
N PRO A 39 6.59 -14.74 -10.40
CA PRO A 39 7.29 -14.05 -9.32
C PRO A 39 8.58 -14.76 -8.88
N PHE A 40 8.65 -16.08 -9.01
CA PHE A 40 9.73 -16.90 -8.44
C PHE A 40 10.43 -17.81 -9.43
N LEU A 41 10.21 -17.62 -10.74
CA LEU A 41 10.90 -18.43 -11.73
C LEU A 41 12.40 -18.11 -11.69
N SER A 42 13.22 -19.09 -11.33
CA SER A 42 14.68 -18.94 -11.24
C SER A 42 15.41 -19.97 -12.09
N ALA A 43 16.64 -19.62 -12.46
CA ALA A 43 17.57 -20.48 -13.20
C ALA A 43 18.98 -20.35 -12.59
N GLU A 44 19.82 -21.34 -12.88
CA GLU A 44 21.23 -21.38 -12.46
C GLU A 44 22.12 -21.26 -13.70
N ASN A 45 23.13 -20.39 -13.65
CA ASN A 45 24.11 -20.27 -14.73
C ASN A 45 25.17 -21.38 -14.63
N ALA A 46 26.02 -21.52 -15.66
CA ALA A 46 27.09 -22.53 -15.66
C ALA A 46 28.15 -22.30 -14.54
N GLY A 47 28.15 -21.13 -13.90
CA GLY A 47 29.02 -20.78 -12.77
C GLY A 47 28.40 -21.04 -11.39
N GLY A 48 27.16 -21.53 -11.31
CA GLY A 48 26.46 -21.81 -10.06
C GLY A 48 25.66 -20.64 -9.46
N ASP A 49 25.56 -19.51 -10.16
CA ASP A 49 24.76 -18.38 -9.69
C ASP A 49 23.29 -18.60 -10.01
N ILE A 50 22.43 -18.46 -8.99
CA ILE A 50 20.99 -18.50 -9.13
C ILE A 50 20.47 -17.08 -9.44
N PHE A 51 19.55 -16.96 -10.38
CA PHE A 51 18.93 -15.69 -10.76
C PHE A 51 17.47 -15.86 -11.14
N TYR A 52 16.65 -14.82 -10.94
CA TYR A 52 15.30 -14.78 -11.48
C TYR A 52 15.35 -14.72 -13.01
N THR A 53 14.55 -15.57 -13.64
CA THR A 53 14.42 -15.63 -15.09
C THR A 53 13.50 -14.50 -15.56
N SER A 54 13.99 -13.72 -16.52
CA SER A 54 13.20 -12.69 -17.20
C SER A 54 12.03 -13.35 -17.93
N SER A 55 10.83 -12.79 -17.76
CA SER A 55 9.67 -13.19 -18.56
C SER A 55 9.71 -12.65 -19.98
N GLU A 56 10.60 -11.70 -20.32
CA GLU A 56 10.71 -11.09 -21.66
C GLU A 56 9.36 -10.54 -22.17
N ASN A 57 8.58 -9.91 -21.29
CA ASN A 57 7.32 -9.27 -21.63
C ASN A 57 7.54 -7.77 -21.82
N ASN A 58 8.08 -7.35 -22.96
CA ASN A 58 8.47 -5.96 -23.16
C ASN A 58 7.33 -5.12 -23.74
N ASN A 59 7.21 -3.85 -23.32
CA ASN A 59 6.25 -2.88 -23.86
C ASN A 59 4.78 -3.30 -23.74
N VAL A 60 4.43 -4.04 -22.67
CA VAL A 60 3.04 -4.41 -22.39
C VAL A 60 2.25 -3.19 -21.94
N VAL A 61 1.06 -3.00 -22.51
CA VAL A 61 0.12 -1.94 -22.12
C VAL A 61 -1.13 -2.56 -21.51
N ILE A 62 -1.45 -2.16 -20.29
CA ILE A 62 -2.70 -2.48 -19.58
C ILE A 62 -3.44 -1.15 -19.42
N SER A 63 -4.46 -0.90 -20.24
CA SER A 63 -5.16 0.39 -20.19
C SER A 63 -6.67 0.34 -20.32
N ASN A 64 -7.37 1.28 -19.69
CA ASN A 64 -8.83 1.42 -19.81
C ASN A 64 -9.60 0.15 -19.40
N ASN A 65 -9.07 -0.65 -18.47
CA ASN A 65 -9.73 -1.83 -17.96
C ASN A 65 -10.45 -1.52 -16.65
N HIS A 66 -11.46 -2.33 -16.36
CA HIS A 66 -12.12 -2.43 -15.07
C HIS A 66 -11.65 -3.72 -14.39
N ILE A 67 -10.73 -3.62 -13.44
CA ILE A 67 -10.09 -4.75 -12.74
C ILE A 67 -10.55 -4.71 -11.28
N ARG A 68 -11.54 -5.52 -10.93
CA ARG A 68 -12.15 -5.45 -9.60
C ARG A 68 -12.46 -6.80 -8.97
N ASN A 69 -12.45 -6.87 -7.64
CA ASN A 69 -12.82 -8.08 -6.89
C ASN A 69 -12.07 -9.34 -7.35
N ASN A 70 -10.80 -9.18 -7.72
CA ASN A 70 -9.93 -10.32 -7.97
C ASN A 70 -9.09 -10.63 -6.73
N ALA A 71 -8.66 -11.87 -6.56
CA ALA A 71 -7.91 -12.34 -5.41
C ALA A 71 -6.60 -13.03 -5.82
N GLY A 72 -5.48 -12.64 -5.21
CA GLY A 72 -4.17 -13.28 -5.37
C GLY A 72 -3.71 -14.03 -4.11
N GLN A 73 -2.93 -15.10 -4.29
CA GLN A 73 -2.28 -15.84 -3.19
C GLN A 73 -0.79 -16.07 -3.51
N ASP A 74 0.06 -16.17 -2.49
CA ASP A 74 1.49 -16.52 -2.61
C ASP A 74 2.30 -15.69 -3.61
N GLY A 75 1.94 -14.44 -3.88
CA GLY A 75 2.62 -13.60 -4.86
C GLY A 75 2.52 -12.12 -4.53
N VAL A 76 2.34 -11.29 -5.55
CA VAL A 76 2.01 -9.87 -5.38
C VAL A 76 0.86 -9.52 -6.32
N GLY A 77 0.15 -8.43 -6.06
CA GLY A 77 -0.85 -7.92 -7.01
C GLY A 77 -2.15 -8.71 -7.00
N GLY A 78 -3.14 -8.27 -6.20
CA GLY A 78 -4.50 -8.81 -6.28
C GLY A 78 -5.17 -8.47 -7.61
N GLY A 79 -5.08 -7.19 -8.02
CA GLY A 79 -5.59 -6.71 -9.30
C GLY A 79 -4.61 -6.94 -10.45
N VAL A 80 -3.41 -6.36 -10.38
CA VAL A 80 -2.36 -6.48 -11.39
C VAL A 80 -1.04 -6.91 -10.75
N SER A 81 -0.46 -8.00 -11.26
CA SER A 81 0.84 -8.53 -10.87
C SER A 81 1.86 -8.34 -11.99
N ILE A 82 3.00 -7.75 -11.67
CA ILE A 82 4.13 -7.52 -12.56
C ILE A 82 5.31 -8.28 -11.99
N CYS A 83 5.80 -9.27 -12.71
CA CYS A 83 6.96 -10.05 -12.29
C CYS A 83 8.16 -9.76 -13.17
N THR A 84 9.34 -10.19 -12.70
CA THR A 84 10.63 -10.03 -13.38
C THR A 84 10.57 -10.16 -14.91
N GLY A 85 11.16 -9.18 -15.61
CA GLY A 85 11.26 -9.17 -17.07
C GLY A 85 10.06 -8.58 -17.81
N ALA A 86 9.17 -7.86 -17.13
CA ALA A 86 8.14 -7.06 -17.78
C ALA A 86 8.66 -5.63 -18.02
N ASN A 87 9.53 -5.41 -19.00
CA ASN A 87 10.21 -4.13 -19.16
C ASN A 87 9.37 -3.12 -19.96
N ASN A 88 9.48 -1.84 -19.59
CA ASN A 88 8.75 -0.72 -20.18
C ASN A 88 7.22 -0.94 -20.20
N TYR A 89 6.68 -1.51 -19.12
CA TYR A 89 5.22 -1.69 -19.01
C TYR A 89 4.52 -0.34 -18.83
N GLN A 90 3.26 -0.27 -19.27
CA GLN A 90 2.39 0.89 -19.04
C GLN A 90 1.05 0.42 -18.46
N ILE A 91 0.76 0.81 -17.24
CA ILE A 91 -0.55 0.60 -16.59
C ILE A 91 -1.24 1.95 -16.53
N THR A 92 -2.20 2.19 -17.43
CA THR A 92 -2.77 3.52 -17.62
C THR A 92 -4.29 3.58 -17.63
N SER A 93 -4.88 4.56 -16.95
CA SER A 93 -6.32 4.83 -17.04
C SER A 93 -7.22 3.63 -16.71
N ASN A 94 -6.78 2.76 -15.80
CA ASN A 94 -7.57 1.64 -15.32
C ASN A 94 -8.35 2.02 -14.07
N PHE A 95 -9.48 1.35 -13.87
CA PHE A 95 -10.21 1.32 -12.61
C PHE A 95 -9.88 0.00 -11.89
N ILE A 96 -9.08 0.09 -10.83
CA ILE A 96 -8.53 -1.05 -10.08
C ILE A 96 -9.08 -0.99 -8.66
N CYS A 97 -10.09 -1.81 -8.38
CA CYS A 97 -10.91 -1.59 -7.19
C CYS A 97 -11.32 -2.86 -6.46
N GLY A 98 -11.27 -2.86 -5.12
CA GLY A 98 -11.78 -4.00 -4.35
C GLY A 98 -11.05 -5.32 -4.60
N ASN A 99 -9.78 -5.29 -5.04
CA ASN A 99 -8.98 -6.51 -5.21
C ASN A 99 -8.30 -6.89 -3.89
N PHE A 100 -8.08 -8.18 -3.69
CA PHE A 100 -7.50 -8.75 -2.49
C PHE A 100 -6.21 -9.53 -2.82
N THR A 101 -5.24 -9.54 -1.92
CA THR A 101 -4.15 -10.52 -1.97
C THR A 101 -3.68 -10.93 -0.58
N GLN A 102 -3.28 -12.19 -0.44
CA GLN A 102 -2.51 -12.66 0.73
C GLN A 102 -1.04 -12.23 0.67
N GLY A 103 -0.57 -11.87 -0.52
CA GLY A 103 0.72 -11.24 -0.72
C GLY A 103 0.65 -9.72 -0.63
N SER A 104 1.68 -9.04 -1.11
CA SER A 104 1.76 -7.58 -1.12
C SER A 104 1.09 -6.97 -2.36
N GLY A 105 0.59 -5.74 -2.27
CA GLY A 105 -0.03 -5.02 -3.39
C GLY A 105 -1.46 -5.47 -3.69
N GLY A 106 -2.43 -5.06 -2.87
CA GLY A 106 -3.86 -5.33 -3.11
C GLY A 106 -4.30 -4.98 -4.54
N GLY A 107 -4.03 -3.74 -4.96
CA GLY A 107 -4.36 -3.25 -6.30
C GLY A 107 -3.33 -3.68 -7.33
N ILE A 108 -2.12 -3.15 -7.22
CA ILE A 108 -0.99 -3.43 -8.10
C ILE A 108 0.19 -3.94 -7.27
N GLY A 109 0.84 -5.00 -7.72
CA GLY A 109 2.06 -5.51 -7.12
C GLY A 109 3.13 -5.78 -8.17
N GLN A 110 4.32 -5.23 -7.99
CA GLN A 110 5.52 -5.56 -8.74
C GLN A 110 6.50 -6.33 -7.86
N LEU A 111 7.03 -7.45 -8.35
CA LEU A 111 8.07 -8.21 -7.69
C LEU A 111 9.18 -8.60 -8.66
N GLY A 112 10.39 -8.10 -8.37
CA GLY A 112 11.57 -8.28 -9.21
C GLY A 112 11.82 -7.10 -10.13
N ILE A 113 12.84 -7.25 -10.98
CA ILE A 113 13.31 -6.17 -11.84
C ILE A 113 12.40 -6.03 -13.06
N SER A 114 11.78 -4.86 -13.19
CA SER A 114 10.90 -4.47 -14.30
C SER A 114 10.75 -2.95 -14.33
N ASP A 115 11.10 -2.35 -15.46
CA ASP A 115 10.92 -0.90 -15.65
C ASP A 115 9.49 -0.60 -16.13
N GLY A 116 8.90 0.51 -15.69
CA GLY A 116 7.59 0.89 -16.22
C GLY A 116 6.94 2.11 -15.61
N MET A 117 5.67 2.29 -15.97
CA MET A 117 4.87 3.44 -15.58
C MET A 117 3.46 3.02 -15.15
N ILE A 118 3.03 3.55 -14.00
CA ILE A 118 1.68 3.46 -13.46
C ILE A 118 1.11 4.87 -13.48
N ASN A 119 0.22 5.16 -14.42
CA ASN A 119 -0.23 6.53 -14.67
C ASN A 119 -1.76 6.66 -14.80
N GLN A 120 -2.36 7.70 -14.21
CA GLN A 120 -3.77 8.04 -14.40
C GLN A 120 -4.76 6.92 -14.04
N ASN A 121 -4.42 6.03 -13.11
CA ASN A 121 -5.33 4.99 -12.64
C ASN A 121 -6.13 5.48 -11.43
N LEU A 122 -7.33 4.93 -11.26
CA LEU A 122 -8.04 4.94 -9.99
C LEU A 122 -7.80 3.60 -9.29
N ILE A 123 -7.04 3.62 -8.20
CA ILE A 123 -6.64 2.46 -7.41
C ILE A 123 -7.27 2.61 -6.03
N ALA A 124 -8.39 1.94 -5.80
CA ALA A 124 -9.19 2.19 -4.61
C ALA A 124 -9.68 0.95 -3.89
N PHE A 125 -9.76 1.00 -2.57
CA PHE A 125 -10.39 -0.05 -1.75
C PHE A 125 -9.82 -1.46 -1.96
N ASN A 126 -8.55 -1.56 -2.37
CA ASN A 126 -7.87 -2.84 -2.48
C ASN A 126 -7.24 -3.22 -1.13
N GLN A 127 -7.14 -4.51 -0.82
CA GLN A 127 -6.61 -4.99 0.45
C GLN A 127 -5.48 -6.00 0.24
N SER A 128 -4.41 -5.86 1.04
CA SER A 128 -3.40 -6.91 1.26
C SER A 128 -3.49 -7.38 2.71
N PHE A 129 -3.71 -8.67 2.93
CA PHE A 129 -3.84 -9.21 4.28
C PHE A 129 -3.52 -10.70 4.34
N ASP A 130 -2.73 -11.07 5.34
CA ASP A 130 -2.45 -12.46 5.72
C ASP A 130 -2.32 -12.53 7.24
N GLN A 131 -2.86 -13.58 7.84
CA GLN A 131 -2.87 -13.74 9.30
C GLN A 131 -1.51 -14.18 9.85
N GLY A 132 -0.73 -14.94 9.09
CA GLY A 132 0.58 -15.47 9.51
C GLY A 132 1.77 -14.66 8.97
N LEU A 133 1.56 -13.87 7.93
CA LEU A 133 2.58 -13.04 7.28
C LEU A 133 2.25 -11.55 7.39
N SER A 134 3.20 -10.69 7.03
CA SER A 134 3.02 -9.23 7.02
C SER A 134 3.08 -8.67 5.58
N PRO A 135 2.08 -8.97 4.73
CA PRO A 135 2.00 -8.36 3.41
C PRO A 135 1.83 -6.85 3.51
N ASN A 136 2.45 -6.14 2.58
CA ASN A 136 2.53 -4.69 2.56
C ASN A 136 1.90 -4.13 1.28
N GLY A 137 1.59 -2.83 1.24
CA GLY A 137 1.05 -2.22 0.02
C GLY A 137 -0.40 -2.58 -0.21
N GLY A 138 -1.34 -1.79 0.31
CA GLY A 138 -2.77 -1.99 0.03
C GLY A 138 -3.09 -1.63 -1.42
N GLY A 139 -2.68 -0.44 -1.86
CA GLY A 139 -2.88 0.06 -3.21
C GLY A 139 -1.82 -0.46 -4.18
N ILE A 140 -0.57 -0.03 -3.97
CA ILE A 140 0.58 -0.36 -4.83
C ILE A 140 1.71 -0.93 -3.98
N TYR A 141 2.30 -2.03 -4.44
CA TYR A 141 3.57 -2.54 -3.93
C TYR A 141 4.59 -2.60 -5.06
N ILE A 142 5.77 -2.01 -4.86
CA ILE A 142 6.93 -2.18 -5.74
C ILE A 142 8.06 -2.81 -4.93
N GLY A 143 8.43 -4.04 -5.30
CA GLY A 143 9.39 -4.86 -4.60
C GLY A 143 10.50 -5.35 -5.50
N GLY A 144 11.76 -5.24 -5.06
CA GLY A 144 12.83 -6.07 -5.62
C GLY A 144 12.68 -7.52 -5.20
N GLY A 145 13.12 -8.43 -6.07
CA GLY A 145 13.14 -9.86 -5.75
C GLY A 145 14.08 -10.14 -4.58
N ALA A 146 13.79 -11.15 -3.76
CA ALA A 146 14.68 -11.55 -2.68
C ALA A 146 16.09 -11.88 -3.23
N PRO A 147 17.18 -11.58 -2.48
CA PRO A 147 18.54 -11.92 -2.89
C PRO A 147 18.67 -13.40 -3.27
N GLN A 148 19.46 -13.70 -4.30
CA GLN A 148 19.65 -15.06 -4.82
C GLN A 148 21.09 -15.53 -4.59
N GLY A 149 21.25 -16.79 -4.16
CA GLY A 149 22.56 -17.37 -3.86
C GLY A 149 23.23 -16.73 -2.63
N PRO A 150 24.58 -16.69 -2.58
CA PRO A 150 25.32 -16.18 -1.43
C PRO A 150 25.35 -14.64 -1.33
N ASN A 151 24.87 -13.92 -2.34
CA ASN A 151 24.84 -12.46 -2.34
C ASN A 151 23.69 -11.95 -1.46
N PRO A 152 23.93 -11.11 -0.43
CA PRO A 152 22.89 -10.62 0.45
C PRO A 152 22.04 -9.48 -0.14
N LEU A 153 22.40 -8.95 -1.32
CA LEU A 153 21.70 -7.82 -1.95
C LEU A 153 20.69 -8.25 -3.01
N SER A 154 19.54 -7.57 -3.02
CA SER A 154 18.55 -7.72 -4.09
C SER A 154 19.10 -7.19 -5.41
N LYS A 155 18.60 -7.71 -6.55
CA LYS A 155 18.81 -7.08 -7.87
C LYS A 155 18.01 -5.79 -8.04
N GLY A 156 17.11 -5.47 -7.10
CA GLY A 156 16.27 -4.29 -7.15
C GLY A 156 14.96 -4.50 -7.91
N SER A 157 14.18 -3.42 -7.98
CA SER A 157 12.89 -3.39 -8.68
C SER A 157 12.97 -2.90 -10.12
N GLY A 158 14.06 -2.22 -10.51
CA GLY A 158 14.08 -1.40 -11.73
C GLY A 158 13.44 -0.03 -11.51
N TRP A 159 13.37 0.75 -12.60
CA TRP A 159 12.86 2.12 -12.64
C TRP A 159 11.34 2.17 -12.78
N VAL A 160 10.66 2.81 -11.83
CA VAL A 160 9.19 2.91 -11.87
C VAL A 160 8.74 4.35 -11.68
N THR A 161 7.85 4.80 -12.56
CA THR A 161 7.14 6.08 -12.41
C THR A 161 5.70 5.83 -12.00
N ILE A 162 5.27 6.42 -10.89
CA ILE A 162 3.89 6.43 -10.39
C ILE A 162 3.40 7.87 -10.49
N ASP A 163 2.59 8.16 -11.51
CA ASP A 163 2.19 9.53 -11.82
C ASP A 163 0.67 9.72 -11.93
N SER A 164 0.15 10.84 -11.44
CA SER A 164 -1.23 11.28 -11.70
C SER A 164 -2.32 10.25 -11.36
N ASN A 165 -2.08 9.33 -10.41
CA ASN A 165 -3.06 8.35 -9.96
C ASN A 165 -3.89 8.88 -8.80
N VAL A 166 -5.10 8.35 -8.66
CA VAL A 166 -5.87 8.45 -7.41
C VAL A 166 -5.73 7.12 -6.67
N ILE A 167 -5.11 7.16 -5.51
CA ILE A 167 -4.81 6.01 -4.66
C ILE A 167 -5.56 6.22 -3.34
N GLN A 168 -6.76 5.65 -3.26
CA GLN A 168 -7.72 6.02 -2.22
C GLN A 168 -8.31 4.84 -1.45
N GLY A 169 -8.29 4.92 -0.12
CA GLY A 169 -9.01 3.96 0.71
C GLY A 169 -8.49 2.53 0.56
N ASN A 170 -7.23 2.33 0.19
CA ASN A 170 -6.64 1.00 0.14
C ASN A 170 -6.16 0.57 1.53
N HIS A 171 -6.11 -0.73 1.77
CA HIS A 171 -5.83 -1.30 3.08
C HIS A 171 -4.66 -2.30 3.08
N ALA A 172 -3.54 -1.92 3.70
CA ALA A 172 -2.49 -2.87 4.07
C ALA A 172 -2.81 -3.41 5.47
N GLY A 173 -3.76 -4.34 5.60
CA GLY A 173 -4.30 -4.75 6.91
C GLY A 173 -3.29 -5.40 7.85
N ALA A 174 -2.23 -5.97 7.29
CA ALA A 174 -1.25 -6.79 7.98
C ALA A 174 0.18 -6.19 7.95
N GLY A 175 0.35 -4.98 7.41
CA GLY A 175 1.68 -4.42 7.15
C GLY A 175 1.68 -2.92 6.89
N ASP A 176 2.72 -2.47 6.21
CA ASP A 176 2.99 -1.06 5.94
C ASP A 176 2.48 -0.61 4.56
N GLY A 177 2.34 0.70 4.38
CA GLY A 177 2.12 1.28 3.05
C GLY A 177 0.69 1.06 2.57
N GLY A 178 -0.33 1.60 3.26
CA GLY A 178 -1.73 1.44 2.87
C GLY A 178 -1.96 1.87 1.42
N GLY A 179 -1.42 3.04 1.04
CA GLY A 179 -1.38 3.52 -0.34
C GLY A 179 -0.29 2.85 -1.16
N ILE A 180 0.98 3.10 -0.82
CA ILE A 180 2.16 2.62 -1.56
C ILE A 180 3.21 2.04 -0.62
N ARG A 181 3.77 0.88 -0.98
CA ARG A 181 4.96 0.32 -0.36
C ARG A 181 6.09 0.16 -1.37
N LEU A 182 7.29 0.65 -1.03
CA LEU A 182 8.53 0.44 -1.78
C LEU A 182 9.49 -0.42 -0.95
N GLU A 183 9.85 -1.60 -1.44
CA GLU A 183 10.74 -2.55 -0.76
C GLU A 183 11.87 -3.03 -1.65
N ARG A 184 13.12 -3.06 -1.14
CA ARG A 184 14.27 -3.62 -1.89
C ARG A 184 14.36 -3.03 -3.30
N ILE A 185 14.11 -1.74 -3.44
CA ILE A 185 14.21 -1.03 -4.72
C ILE A 185 15.66 -1.09 -5.20
N ASN A 186 16.57 -0.89 -4.25
CA ASN A 186 18.00 -0.83 -4.47
C ASN A 186 18.73 -1.98 -3.74
N GLY A 187 19.89 -2.33 -4.26
CA GLY A 187 20.75 -3.38 -3.75
C GLY A 187 22.00 -3.48 -4.61
N ARG A 188 21.96 -4.33 -5.64
CA ARG A 188 23.11 -4.61 -6.48
C ARG A 188 23.55 -3.41 -7.34
N ASP A 189 22.60 -2.63 -7.84
CA ASP A 189 22.81 -1.38 -8.54
C ASP A 189 23.65 -0.38 -7.72
N VAL A 190 23.41 -0.32 -6.40
CA VAL A 190 24.19 0.47 -5.45
C VAL A 190 25.59 -0.11 -5.26
N ALA A 191 25.69 -1.42 -4.98
CA ALA A 191 26.99 -2.06 -4.79
C ALA A 191 27.91 -1.98 -6.02
N ASP A 192 27.33 -1.96 -7.22
CA ASP A 192 28.08 -1.81 -8.47
C ASP A 192 28.43 -0.34 -8.78
N ASN A 193 27.76 0.63 -8.15
CA ASN A 193 27.93 2.07 -8.36
C ASN A 193 27.86 2.86 -7.03
N PRO A 194 28.71 2.56 -6.03
CA PRO A 194 28.51 3.00 -4.64
C PRO A 194 28.50 4.52 -4.43
N ASP A 195 29.14 5.27 -5.34
CA ASP A 195 29.29 6.72 -5.32
C ASP A 195 28.53 7.44 -6.45
N ASN A 196 27.76 6.71 -7.26
CA ASN A 196 27.07 7.26 -8.43
C ASN A 196 25.57 6.92 -8.48
N PRO A 197 24.73 7.68 -7.76
CA PRO A 197 23.28 7.47 -7.70
C PRO A 197 22.55 7.56 -9.03
N ALA A 198 23.14 8.17 -10.06
CA ALA A 198 22.55 8.25 -11.39
C ALA A 198 22.37 6.86 -12.05
N ASN A 199 23.09 5.85 -11.56
CA ASN A 199 22.98 4.45 -12.02
C ASN A 199 22.15 3.58 -11.08
N TRP A 200 21.56 4.14 -10.03
CA TRP A 200 20.69 3.40 -9.11
C TRP A 200 19.27 3.37 -9.65
N ASN A 201 18.55 2.27 -9.40
CA ASN A 201 17.12 2.19 -9.65
C ASN A 201 16.42 3.33 -8.92
N MET A 202 15.54 4.05 -9.61
CA MET A 202 14.81 5.16 -9.01
C MET A 202 13.30 4.98 -9.15
N ILE A 203 12.61 5.39 -8.08
CA ILE A 203 11.15 5.46 -8.06
C ILE A 203 10.74 6.93 -8.04
N SER A 204 9.91 7.33 -8.99
CA SER A 204 9.33 8.67 -9.04
C SER A 204 7.85 8.61 -8.73
N ILE A 205 7.40 9.27 -7.66
CA ILE A 205 6.01 9.34 -7.23
C ILE A 205 5.58 10.80 -7.38
N THR A 206 4.80 11.10 -8.41
CA THR A 206 4.48 12.48 -8.79
C THR A 206 3.00 12.72 -9.06
N ASN A 207 2.49 13.89 -8.67
CA ASN A 207 1.13 14.34 -9.04
C ASN A 207 -0.01 13.39 -8.60
N ASN A 208 0.23 12.49 -7.63
CA ASN A 208 -0.79 11.55 -7.17
C ASN A 208 -1.65 12.17 -6.07
N GLN A 209 -2.89 11.71 -5.97
CA GLN A 209 -3.71 11.85 -4.77
C GLN A 209 -3.65 10.55 -3.98
N ILE A 210 -3.00 10.55 -2.82
CA ILE A 210 -2.80 9.40 -1.94
C ILE A 210 -3.54 9.68 -0.64
N VAL A 211 -4.80 9.24 -0.58
CA VAL A 211 -5.73 9.72 0.43
C VAL A 211 -6.56 8.63 1.09
N ASN A 212 -6.85 8.76 2.38
CA ASN A 212 -7.71 7.82 3.13
C ASN A 212 -7.26 6.37 3.14
N ASN A 213 -6.01 6.06 2.77
CA ASN A 213 -5.50 4.70 2.83
C ASN A 213 -5.20 4.32 4.29
N VAL A 214 -5.25 3.03 4.60
CA VAL A 214 -5.14 2.51 5.96
C VAL A 214 -4.04 1.45 6.01
N ALA A 215 -3.08 1.62 6.92
CA ALA A 215 -2.05 0.62 7.20
C ALA A 215 -2.22 0.03 8.60
N GLY A 216 -2.08 -1.29 8.69
CA GLY A 216 -2.05 -2.04 9.95
C GLY A 216 -0.82 -1.72 10.77
N MET A 217 0.34 -1.52 10.13
CA MET A 217 1.60 -1.19 10.80
C MET A 217 1.86 0.32 10.73
N ALA A 218 2.62 0.80 9.74
CA ALA A 218 2.98 2.20 9.53
C ALA A 218 2.80 2.64 8.07
N GLY A 219 2.87 3.94 7.83
CA GLY A 219 2.77 4.52 6.50
C GLY A 219 1.42 4.24 5.86
N GLY A 220 0.33 4.68 6.48
CA GLY A 220 -1.00 4.68 5.86
C GLY A 220 -0.93 5.19 4.41
N ALA A 221 -0.14 6.24 4.15
CA ALA A 221 0.11 6.71 2.80
C ALA A 221 1.24 5.95 2.08
N LEU A 222 2.49 6.10 2.57
CA LEU A 222 3.68 5.57 1.92
C LEU A 222 4.64 4.94 2.93
N SER A 223 5.26 3.82 2.55
CA SER A 223 6.34 3.19 3.33
C SER A 223 7.55 2.83 2.45
N LEU A 224 8.75 3.15 2.93
CA LEU A 224 10.02 3.04 2.20
C LEU A 224 11.03 2.18 2.96
N GLN A 225 11.44 1.05 2.38
CA GLN A 225 12.51 0.19 2.89
C GLN A 225 13.46 -0.18 1.76
N ASP A 226 14.75 0.02 1.97
CA ASP A 226 15.78 -0.26 0.97
C ASP A 226 15.51 0.46 -0.37
N ALA A 227 15.10 1.72 -0.26
CA ALA A 227 14.84 2.62 -1.39
C ALA A 227 15.75 3.86 -1.29
N ALA A 228 16.98 3.70 -1.78
CA ALA A 228 18.07 4.68 -1.68
C ALA A 228 17.98 5.80 -2.73
N ASN A 229 17.13 5.65 -3.75
CA ASN A 229 16.88 6.71 -4.74
C ASN A 229 15.38 6.85 -5.05
N VAL A 230 14.74 7.82 -4.41
CA VAL A 230 13.29 8.07 -4.54
C VAL A 230 13.03 9.56 -4.67
N ASN A 231 12.14 9.93 -5.60
CA ASN A 231 11.58 11.28 -5.70
C ASN A 231 10.08 11.24 -5.40
N ILE A 232 9.63 12.05 -4.46
CA ILE A 232 8.23 12.22 -4.09
C ILE A 232 7.92 13.71 -4.22
N SER A 233 7.24 14.09 -5.30
CA SER A 233 6.95 15.51 -5.54
C SER A 233 5.55 15.78 -6.06
N ASN A 234 4.98 16.94 -5.70
CA ASN A 234 3.69 17.40 -6.20
C ASN A 234 2.51 16.47 -5.88
N ASN A 235 2.61 15.64 -4.83
CA ASN A 235 1.52 14.77 -4.43
C ASN A 235 0.61 15.44 -3.38
N THR A 236 -0.64 15.02 -3.34
CA THR A 236 -1.54 15.27 -2.21
C THR A 236 -1.64 14.01 -1.36
N ILE A 237 -1.07 14.04 -0.16
CA ILE A 237 -0.95 12.94 0.78
C ILE A 237 -1.72 13.32 2.04
N ALA A 238 -2.98 12.91 2.14
CA ALA A 238 -3.84 13.40 3.21
C ALA A 238 -4.80 12.36 3.76
N ARG A 239 -5.14 12.49 5.05
CA ARG A 239 -6.17 11.66 5.71
C ARG A 239 -5.88 10.16 5.71
N ASN A 240 -4.63 9.76 5.52
CA ASN A 240 -4.25 8.37 5.63
C ASN A 240 -4.13 7.99 7.10
N ASP A 241 -4.40 6.73 7.42
CA ASP A 241 -4.48 6.24 8.78
C ASP A 241 -3.48 5.12 9.03
N SER A 242 -2.89 5.14 10.22
CA SER A 242 -2.09 4.03 10.73
C SER A 242 -2.72 3.52 12.00
N THR A 243 -3.07 2.24 12.01
CA THR A 243 -3.84 1.64 13.10
C THR A 243 -2.95 0.94 14.14
N ALA A 244 -1.70 0.64 13.80
CA ALA A 244 -0.76 -0.03 14.70
C ALA A 244 -1.34 -1.33 15.28
N THR A 245 -2.00 -2.14 14.46
CA THR A 245 -2.71 -3.36 14.86
C THR A 245 -2.01 -4.64 14.46
N THR A 246 -0.86 -4.55 13.80
CA THR A 246 -0.02 -5.72 13.54
C THR A 246 0.71 -6.16 14.80
N GLY A 247 1.10 -7.44 14.86
CA GLY A 247 1.85 -7.96 16.01
C GLY A 247 3.16 -7.22 16.30
N ALA A 248 3.81 -6.66 15.27
CA ALA A 248 5.04 -5.88 15.41
C ALA A 248 4.84 -4.54 16.13
N ALA A 249 3.61 -4.00 16.18
CA ALA A 249 3.30 -2.76 16.88
C ALA A 249 3.23 -2.91 18.41
N PHE A 250 3.20 -4.13 18.95
CA PHE A 250 3.10 -4.40 20.41
C PHE A 250 4.46 -4.47 21.12
N LEU A 251 5.48 -3.78 20.61
CA LEU A 251 6.83 -3.77 21.16
C LEU A 251 7.14 -2.45 21.89
N PRO A 252 7.88 -2.46 23.01
CA PRO A 252 8.34 -3.63 23.76
C PRO A 252 7.17 -4.28 24.51
N GLN A 253 7.15 -5.61 24.55
CA GLN A 253 6.08 -6.51 25.03
C GLN A 253 5.60 -6.31 26.48
N ALA A 254 5.94 -5.20 27.14
CA ALA A 254 5.59 -4.90 28.52
C ALA A 254 4.08 -4.68 28.74
N ILE A 255 3.31 -4.32 27.70
CA ILE A 255 1.85 -4.15 27.77
C ILE A 255 1.22 -4.88 26.57
N PRO A 256 0.91 -6.19 26.67
CA PRO A 256 0.29 -6.93 25.58
C PRO A 256 -1.13 -6.45 25.24
N GLN A 257 -1.71 -5.60 26.09
CA GLN A 257 -3.02 -4.99 25.90
C GLN A 257 -2.96 -3.72 25.07
N GLN A 258 -1.77 -3.22 24.69
CA GLN A 258 -1.66 -1.95 23.99
C GLN A 258 -0.56 -1.97 22.92
N SER A 259 -0.87 -1.46 21.74
CA SER A 259 0.14 -1.24 20.71
C SER A 259 0.75 0.15 20.77
N MET A 260 1.91 0.33 20.15
CA MET A 260 2.57 1.62 19.99
C MET A 260 2.09 2.31 18.72
N PRO A 261 1.62 3.57 18.81
CA PRO A 261 1.28 4.37 17.64
C PRO A 261 2.42 4.43 16.62
N GLN A 262 2.07 4.45 15.34
CA GLN A 262 3.00 4.45 14.22
C GLN A 262 2.82 5.67 13.32
N VAL A 263 3.81 5.97 12.48
CA VAL A 263 3.74 7.06 11.50
C VAL A 263 2.65 6.75 10.48
N ALA A 264 1.79 7.73 10.17
CA ALA A 264 0.63 7.52 9.31
C ALA A 264 0.77 8.06 7.89
N GLY A 265 1.49 9.16 7.70
CA GLY A 265 1.76 9.68 6.36
C GLY A 265 2.86 8.87 5.66
N ILE A 266 4.06 9.45 5.57
CA ILE A 266 5.23 8.84 4.95
C ILE A 266 6.14 8.30 6.04
N VAL A 267 6.33 6.99 6.06
CA VAL A 267 7.32 6.33 6.91
C VAL A 267 8.52 5.89 6.08
N SER A 268 9.71 6.13 6.60
CA SER A 268 10.95 5.61 6.06
C SER A 268 11.67 4.74 7.07
N TYR A 269 12.28 3.66 6.59
CA TYR A 269 13.06 2.76 7.43
C TYR A 269 14.55 2.87 7.13
N ALA A 270 15.34 2.65 8.18
CA ALA A 270 16.78 2.40 8.08
C ALA A 270 17.05 1.29 7.06
N HIS A 271 18.07 1.47 6.22
CA HIS A 271 18.46 0.47 5.25
C HIS A 271 18.87 -0.83 5.94
N SER A 272 18.63 -1.96 5.28
CA SER A 272 19.21 -3.22 5.69
C SER A 272 20.74 -3.10 5.78
N LEU A 273 21.35 -3.83 6.72
CA LEU A 273 22.80 -3.74 6.97
C LEU A 273 23.63 -3.98 5.69
N ALA A 274 23.15 -4.85 4.81
CA ALA A 274 23.81 -5.13 3.54
C ALA A 274 23.77 -3.93 2.59
N LEU A 275 22.61 -3.26 2.44
CA LEU A 275 22.48 -2.09 1.58
C LEU A 275 23.23 -0.89 2.16
N ALA A 276 23.11 -0.66 3.48
CA ALA A 276 23.83 0.41 4.16
C ALA A 276 25.36 0.28 3.97
N ALA A 277 25.90 -0.94 3.96
CA ALA A 277 27.32 -1.19 3.72
C ALA A 277 27.75 -1.03 2.25
N ALA A 278 26.79 -1.01 1.30
CA ALA A 278 27.07 -0.85 -0.12
C ALA A 278 27.14 0.63 -0.56
N ILE A 279 26.58 1.55 0.22
CA ILE A 279 26.58 2.99 -0.05
C ILE A 279 27.95 3.59 0.31
N ASP A 280 28.52 4.43 -0.56
CA ASP A 280 29.75 5.16 -0.25
C ASP A 280 29.52 6.12 0.94
N PRO A 281 30.29 6.01 2.05
CA PRO A 281 30.13 6.88 3.21
C PRO A 281 30.38 8.38 2.96
N GLY A 282 31.01 8.75 1.85
CA GLY A 282 31.25 10.12 1.41
C GLY A 282 30.13 10.71 0.56
N LEU A 283 29.13 9.92 0.17
CA LEU A 283 28.00 10.39 -0.61
C LEU A 283 27.09 11.28 0.26
N PRO A 284 26.66 12.46 -0.21
CA PRO A 284 25.77 13.32 0.56
C PRO A 284 24.33 12.80 0.55
N ALA A 285 23.55 13.22 1.55
CA ALA A 285 22.09 13.09 1.52
C ALA A 285 21.51 13.79 0.27
N PRO A 286 20.39 13.30 -0.30
CA PRO A 286 19.59 12.19 0.22
C PRO A 286 20.18 10.80 -0.04
N ASN A 287 20.88 10.57 -1.16
CA ASN A 287 21.29 9.22 -1.57
C ASN A 287 22.34 8.56 -0.66
N GLY A 288 23.14 9.34 0.07
CA GLY A 288 24.12 8.84 1.04
C GLY A 288 23.55 8.51 2.43
N SER A 289 22.25 8.72 2.65
CA SER A 289 21.60 8.44 3.93
C SER A 289 21.57 6.93 4.23
N LEU A 290 21.66 6.56 5.51
CA LEU A 290 21.58 5.15 5.96
C LEU A 290 20.13 4.65 6.16
N PHE A 291 19.18 5.41 5.64
CA PHE A 291 17.75 5.12 5.59
C PHE A 291 17.22 5.57 4.24
N SER A 292 16.02 5.12 3.88
CA SER A 292 15.39 5.50 2.61
C SER A 292 15.00 6.99 2.61
N ASP A 293 15.92 7.86 2.20
CA ASP A 293 15.74 9.31 2.25
C ASP A 293 15.27 9.83 0.88
N PRO A 294 13.96 10.03 0.66
CA PRO A 294 13.47 10.55 -0.61
C PRO A 294 13.74 12.05 -0.75
N VAL A 295 13.91 12.51 -1.99
CA VAL A 295 13.63 13.92 -2.32
C VAL A 295 12.15 14.18 -2.09
N LEU A 296 11.82 15.09 -1.17
CA LEU A 296 10.45 15.47 -0.83
C LEU A 296 10.23 16.92 -1.22
N ALA A 297 9.54 17.17 -2.34
CA ALA A 297 9.38 18.52 -2.87
C ALA A 297 7.92 18.86 -3.22
N THR A 298 7.44 20.01 -2.74
CA THR A 298 6.15 20.58 -3.14
C THR A 298 4.96 19.63 -2.94
N ASN A 299 4.96 18.85 -1.85
CA ASN A 299 3.85 17.98 -1.52
C ASN A 299 2.87 18.69 -0.58
N ILE A 300 1.61 18.26 -0.60
CA ILE A 300 0.68 18.50 0.50
C ILE A 300 0.68 17.23 1.34
N ILE A 301 1.12 17.29 2.59
CA ILE A 301 1.14 16.17 3.53
C ILE A 301 0.33 16.60 4.75
N TRP A 302 -0.93 16.15 4.81
CA TRP A 302 -1.92 16.80 5.66
C TRP A 302 -2.82 15.82 6.41
N GLN A 303 -2.78 15.94 7.73
CA GLN A 303 -3.66 15.33 8.71
C GLN A 303 -3.78 13.81 8.53
N ASN A 304 -2.63 13.12 8.42
CA ASN A 304 -2.56 11.66 8.46
C ASN A 304 -2.58 11.19 9.92
N ARG A 305 -3.54 10.35 10.32
CA ARG A 305 -3.81 10.03 11.72
C ARG A 305 -3.06 8.79 12.18
N SER A 306 -2.38 8.93 13.31
CA SER A 306 -1.81 7.84 14.06
C SER A 306 -2.81 7.40 15.13
N MET A 307 -3.04 6.10 15.20
CA MET A 307 -3.86 5.46 16.20
C MET A 307 -3.11 4.28 16.80
N TYR A 308 -3.66 3.74 17.88
CA TYR A 308 -3.18 2.52 18.49
C TYR A 308 -4.34 1.70 19.05
N PHE A 309 -4.07 0.42 19.21
CA PHE A 309 -4.99 -0.54 19.79
C PHE A 309 -4.79 -0.57 21.30
N GLU A 310 -5.90 -0.61 22.05
CA GLU A 310 -5.87 -0.82 23.49
C GLU A 310 -7.02 -1.73 23.93
N ILE A 311 -6.72 -2.63 24.86
CA ILE A 311 -7.69 -3.36 25.67
C ILE A 311 -7.70 -2.71 27.06
N ASP A 312 -8.79 -2.03 27.41
CA ASP A 312 -8.99 -1.50 28.75
C ASP A 312 -9.76 -2.52 29.62
N PRO A 313 -9.08 -3.19 30.57
CA PRO A 313 -9.69 -4.22 31.40
C PRO A 313 -10.67 -3.67 32.45
N ASN A 314 -10.77 -2.35 32.61
CA ASN A 314 -11.64 -1.71 33.60
C ASN A 314 -12.95 -1.19 33.01
N VAL A 315 -13.17 -1.39 31.71
CA VAL A 315 -14.39 -0.98 31.03
C VAL A 315 -15.58 -1.81 31.54
N ASP A 316 -16.68 -1.12 31.85
CA ASP A 316 -17.92 -1.77 32.25
C ASP A 316 -18.66 -2.33 31.03
N ILE A 317 -18.33 -3.56 30.69
CA ILE A 317 -18.93 -4.32 29.58
C ILE A 317 -20.46 -4.44 29.71
N PHE A 318 -21.02 -4.28 30.92
CA PHE A 318 -22.47 -4.36 31.15
C PHE A 318 -23.21 -3.06 30.80
N ASN A 319 -22.48 -1.96 30.55
CA ASN A 319 -23.02 -0.69 30.08
C ASN A 319 -22.79 -0.44 28.58
N GLY A 320 -22.48 -1.50 27.81
CA GLY A 320 -22.36 -1.45 26.34
C GLY A 320 -21.08 -0.78 25.84
N GLN A 321 -20.05 -0.69 26.68
CA GLN A 321 -18.72 -0.22 26.28
C GLN A 321 -17.86 -1.42 25.87
N SER A 322 -17.22 -1.35 24.69
CA SER A 322 -16.26 -2.37 24.27
C SER A 322 -14.96 -2.19 25.07
N PRO A 323 -14.43 -3.25 25.71
CA PRO A 323 -13.11 -3.20 26.33
C PRO A 323 -11.99 -3.09 25.27
N ILE A 324 -12.29 -3.37 24.00
CA ILE A 324 -11.37 -3.30 22.87
C ILE A 324 -11.64 -2.02 22.08
N MET A 325 -10.66 -1.14 21.98
CA MET A 325 -10.81 0.14 21.30
C MET A 325 -9.60 0.50 20.44
N MET A 326 -9.89 1.12 19.31
CA MET A 326 -8.94 1.94 18.57
C MET A 326 -8.93 3.34 19.19
N LYS A 327 -7.77 3.79 19.65
CA LYS A 327 -7.58 5.11 20.25
C LYS A 327 -6.71 5.98 19.37
N ASP A 328 -7.04 7.25 19.36
CA ASP A 328 -6.23 8.30 18.75
C ASP A 328 -4.92 8.45 19.52
N ALA A 329 -3.81 8.56 18.80
CA ALA A 329 -2.52 8.87 19.41
C ALA A 329 -2.46 10.35 19.86
N ASP A 330 -1.51 10.66 20.74
CA ASP A 330 -1.12 12.03 21.04
C ASP A 330 0.38 12.21 20.74
N PRO A 331 0.75 13.01 19.72
CA PRO A 331 -0.13 13.78 18.84
C PRO A 331 -0.94 12.89 17.87
N LEU A 332 -2.15 13.35 17.51
CA LEU A 332 -3.05 12.64 16.59
C LEU A 332 -2.45 12.52 15.19
N TYR A 333 -1.82 13.58 14.69
CA TYR A 333 -1.27 13.61 13.34
C TYR A 333 0.21 13.24 13.36
N ASN A 334 0.56 12.23 12.57
CA ASN A 334 1.93 11.78 12.41
C ASN A 334 2.23 11.63 10.91
N ASP A 335 2.58 12.75 10.29
CA ASP A 335 2.71 12.88 8.85
C ASP A 335 4.01 12.29 8.28
N LEU A 336 5.11 12.36 9.03
CA LEU A 336 6.45 12.04 8.57
C LEU A 336 7.25 11.39 9.69
N GLY A 337 8.02 10.35 9.39
CA GLY A 337 8.94 9.80 10.37
C GLY A 337 9.91 8.77 9.82
N VAL A 338 11.01 8.58 10.54
CA VAL A 338 12.03 7.57 10.26
C VAL A 338 12.04 6.54 11.39
N VAL A 339 12.02 5.25 11.03
CA VAL A 339 12.02 4.11 11.94
C VAL A 339 13.35 3.34 11.80
N GLY A 340 13.84 2.81 12.91
CA GLY A 340 15.08 2.04 12.96
C GLY A 340 16.36 2.86 13.16
N MET A 341 16.28 4.19 13.09
CA MET A 341 17.37 5.09 13.46
C MET A 341 16.88 6.49 13.83
N ALA A 342 17.71 7.26 14.55
CA ALA A 342 17.45 8.65 14.86
C ALA A 342 17.80 9.55 13.65
N ALA A 343 16.82 9.77 12.78
CA ALA A 343 16.92 10.65 11.63
C ALA A 343 15.57 11.33 11.35
N MET A 344 15.56 12.30 10.43
CA MET A 344 14.36 13.00 10.01
C MET A 344 14.33 13.11 8.49
N LEU A 345 13.13 13.01 7.92
CA LEU A 345 12.88 13.34 6.53
C LEU A 345 13.05 14.86 6.30
N ASN A 346 13.35 15.24 5.06
CA ASN A 346 13.63 16.63 4.71
C ASN A 346 12.66 17.18 3.64
N PRO A 347 11.37 17.41 3.98
CA PRO A 347 10.42 18.01 3.04
C PRO A 347 10.79 19.46 2.71
N GLN A 348 10.61 19.84 1.46
CA GLN A 348 10.90 21.18 0.93
C GLN A 348 9.68 21.75 0.18
N GLY A 349 9.40 23.04 0.37
CA GLY A 349 8.30 23.75 -0.30
C GLY A 349 6.92 23.12 -0.14
N SER A 350 6.72 22.35 0.93
CA SER A 350 5.55 21.51 1.15
C SER A 350 4.56 22.15 2.13
N ILE A 351 3.30 21.71 2.08
CA ILE A 351 2.28 22.04 3.08
C ILE A 351 2.18 20.87 4.05
N LEU A 352 2.43 21.09 5.34
CA LEU A 352 2.47 20.08 6.40
C LEU A 352 1.45 20.39 7.49
N THR A 353 0.89 19.40 8.19
CA THR A 353 0.00 19.69 9.35
C THR A 353 0.71 20.51 10.42
N ASP A 354 1.96 20.15 10.68
CA ASP A 354 2.87 20.88 11.56
C ASP A 354 4.25 20.92 10.89
N ASN A 355 4.77 22.12 10.66
CA ASN A 355 6.07 22.37 10.07
C ASN A 355 7.14 22.74 11.12
N THR A 356 6.85 22.64 12.42
CA THR A 356 7.78 23.04 13.50
C THR A 356 9.07 22.21 13.46
N LEU A 357 8.97 20.89 13.27
CA LEU A 357 10.12 20.01 13.09
C LEU A 357 10.69 20.04 11.66
N TYR A 358 9.95 20.61 10.72
CA TYR A 358 10.23 20.59 9.29
C TYR A 358 10.06 21.98 8.67
N PRO A 359 10.88 22.98 9.04
CA PRO A 359 10.68 24.36 8.56
C PRO A 359 10.92 24.53 7.05
N GLY A 360 11.64 23.59 6.43
CA GLY A 360 12.14 23.72 5.06
C GLY A 360 13.33 24.68 4.97
N GLU A 361 13.95 24.77 3.80
CA GLU A 361 15.04 25.72 3.55
C GLU A 361 14.51 27.14 3.30
N ALA A 362 15.36 28.15 3.52
CA ALA A 362 14.97 29.56 3.38
C ALA A 362 14.41 29.92 1.99
N GLY A 363 14.84 29.23 0.93
CA GLY A 363 14.34 29.44 -0.44
C GLY A 363 13.09 28.63 -0.78
N THR A 364 12.79 27.58 -0.01
CA THR A 364 11.68 26.64 -0.19
C THR A 364 11.05 26.28 1.15
N PRO A 365 10.56 27.26 1.92
CA PRO A 365 10.04 27.01 3.26
C PRO A 365 8.78 26.15 3.19
N ASN A 366 8.59 25.30 4.18
CA ASN A 366 7.34 24.58 4.35
C ASN A 366 6.30 25.48 5.02
N ALA A 367 5.04 25.27 4.70
CA ALA A 367 3.91 25.97 5.29
C ALA A 367 3.06 25.00 6.12
N SER A 368 2.38 25.53 7.14
CA SER A 368 1.37 24.81 7.94
C SER A 368 -0.03 25.41 7.78
N THR A 369 -0.26 26.08 6.64
CA THR A 369 -1.57 26.65 6.30
C THR A 369 -2.47 25.56 5.74
N ASP A 370 -3.74 25.57 6.14
CA ASP A 370 -4.76 24.65 5.61
C ASP A 370 -4.77 24.69 4.06
N PRO A 371 -4.58 23.54 3.38
CA PRO A 371 -4.57 23.46 1.93
C PRO A 371 -5.93 23.79 1.29
N GLY A 372 -7.03 23.85 2.06
CA GLY A 372 -8.34 24.26 1.57
C GLY A 372 -8.98 23.23 0.64
N PHE A 373 -8.92 21.95 1.03
CA PHE A 373 -9.58 20.86 0.31
C PHE A 373 -11.10 21.10 0.21
N VAL A 374 -11.69 20.80 -0.96
CA VAL A 374 -13.12 21.06 -1.23
C VAL A 374 -14.05 20.22 -0.35
N MET A 375 -13.81 18.90 -0.28
CA MET A 375 -14.64 17.98 0.49
C MET A 375 -13.79 16.83 1.06
N PRO A 376 -12.84 17.12 1.97
CA PRO A 376 -12.06 16.06 2.61
C PRO A 376 -12.93 15.30 3.61
N TYR A 377 -12.63 14.02 3.82
CA TYR A 377 -13.20 13.23 4.90
C TYR A 377 -12.11 12.50 5.68
N PHE A 378 -12.47 11.98 6.84
CA PHE A 378 -11.67 11.01 7.58
C PHE A 378 -12.36 9.67 7.52
N ASN A 379 -11.59 8.58 7.50
CA ASN A 379 -12.18 7.26 7.70
C ASN A 379 -12.80 7.18 9.10
N THR A 380 -13.89 6.44 9.17
CA THR A 380 -14.72 6.24 10.37
C THR A 380 -15.08 4.77 10.50
N GLY A 381 -15.65 4.41 11.65
CA GLY A 381 -16.02 3.03 11.93
C GLY A 381 -17.29 2.71 11.18
N THR A 382 -17.48 1.45 10.80
CA THR A 382 -18.74 1.04 10.18
C THR A 382 -19.89 1.15 11.20
N PRO A 383 -20.91 2.01 10.96
CA PRO A 383 -22.12 2.00 11.78
C PRO A 383 -23.06 0.96 11.20
N GLY A 384 -23.12 -0.26 11.73
CA GLY A 384 -24.07 -1.25 11.22
C GLY A 384 -23.71 -2.73 11.36
N LEU A 385 -23.35 -3.18 12.57
CA LEU A 385 -23.87 -4.43 13.13
C LEU A 385 -24.00 -4.18 14.62
N PHE A 386 -25.23 -4.08 15.11
CA PHE A 386 -25.50 -3.96 16.55
C PHE A 386 -25.12 -5.30 17.22
N VAL A 387 -23.85 -5.45 17.58
CA VAL A 387 -23.54 -5.94 18.92
C VAL A 387 -23.74 -4.73 19.84
N PRO A 388 -24.31 -4.85 21.06
CA PRO A 388 -24.47 -3.72 21.97
C PRO A 388 -23.08 -3.21 22.45
N GLU A 389 -22.30 -2.61 21.56
CA GLU A 389 -20.94 -2.15 21.79
C GLU A 389 -20.73 -0.78 21.13
N ALA A 390 -20.14 0.11 21.91
CA ALA A 390 -20.02 1.54 21.69
C ALA A 390 -19.39 1.96 20.35
N ILE A 391 -19.82 3.14 19.90
CA ILE A 391 -19.39 3.83 18.68
C ILE A 391 -17.89 4.20 18.78
N THR A 392 -17.01 3.35 18.26
CA THR A 392 -15.59 3.64 18.03
C THR A 392 -15.35 4.01 16.55
N PRO A 393 -14.28 4.76 16.21
CA PRO A 393 -13.99 5.15 14.84
C PRO A 393 -13.54 3.99 13.92
N PHE A 394 -13.45 2.75 14.40
CA PHE A 394 -13.13 1.53 13.64
C PHE A 394 -13.68 0.30 14.39
N ASN A 395 -14.13 -0.73 13.67
CA ASN A 395 -14.54 -2.01 14.26
C ASN A 395 -13.38 -3.02 14.16
N VAL A 396 -13.07 -3.69 15.27
CA VAL A 396 -11.95 -4.64 15.41
C VAL A 396 -12.49 -6.04 15.68
N ALA A 397 -12.00 -7.06 14.95
CA ALA A 397 -12.17 -8.47 15.29
C ALA A 397 -10.81 -9.07 15.68
N ALA A 398 -10.71 -9.66 16.86
CA ALA A 398 -9.46 -10.26 17.37
C ALA A 398 -9.60 -11.78 17.52
N ALA A 399 -8.65 -12.55 16.95
CA ALA A 399 -8.52 -14.00 17.15
C ALA A 399 -7.15 -14.30 17.78
N PHE A 400 -7.13 -14.76 19.03
CA PHE A 400 -5.96 -14.65 19.93
C PHE A 400 -4.96 -15.84 19.91
N ASP A 401 -5.11 -16.86 19.04
CA ASP A 401 -4.42 -18.16 19.22
C ASP A 401 -3.14 -18.38 18.39
N GLU A 402 -2.70 -17.47 17.51
CA GLU A 402 -1.67 -17.85 16.49
C GLU A 402 -0.48 -16.89 16.29
N GLY A 403 -0.27 -15.89 17.14
CA GLY A 403 0.99 -15.12 17.17
C GLY A 403 1.31 -14.31 15.89
N GLY A 404 0.31 -14.05 15.04
CA GLY A 404 0.42 -13.31 13.77
C GLY A 404 -0.37 -12.00 13.75
N ASN A 405 -0.83 -11.54 12.58
CA ASN A 405 -1.69 -10.36 12.43
C ASN A 405 -3.13 -10.68 12.85
N PHE A 406 -3.41 -10.51 14.15
CA PHE A 406 -4.62 -11.00 14.81
C PHE A 406 -5.79 -10.00 14.82
N ILE A 407 -5.58 -8.74 14.43
CA ILE A 407 -6.58 -7.68 14.36
C ILE A 407 -6.77 -7.27 12.91
N ASP A 408 -7.96 -7.50 12.36
CA ASP A 408 -8.41 -6.90 11.10
C ASP A 408 -9.40 -5.77 11.37
N ILE A 409 -9.28 -4.68 10.62
CA ILE A 409 -10.03 -3.45 10.85
C ILE A 409 -11.00 -3.19 9.70
N ARG A 410 -12.22 -2.80 10.06
CA ARG A 410 -13.23 -2.33 9.11
C ARG A 410 -13.46 -0.83 9.25
N TYR A 411 -13.54 -0.16 8.11
CA TYR A 411 -13.70 1.28 8.03
C TYR A 411 -14.64 1.72 6.91
N TRP A 412 -15.06 2.97 7.00
CA TRP A 412 -16.03 3.60 6.11
C TRP A 412 -15.61 5.06 5.85
N PRO A 413 -15.93 5.65 4.68
CA PRO A 413 -16.62 5.09 3.53
C PRO A 413 -15.78 4.14 2.66
N LEU A 414 -16.42 3.05 2.19
CA LEU A 414 -15.92 2.17 1.11
C LEU A 414 -16.57 2.50 -0.23
N THR A 415 -16.88 3.77 -0.42
CA THR A 415 -17.41 4.32 -1.66
C THR A 415 -16.49 5.43 -2.09
N TYR A 416 -16.20 5.51 -3.38
CA TYR A 416 -15.39 6.59 -3.92
C TYR A 416 -16.11 7.92 -3.70
N THR A 417 -15.60 8.69 -2.74
CA THR A 417 -16.14 9.98 -2.31
C THR A 417 -14.98 10.89 -1.91
N GLY A 418 -15.28 12.12 -1.53
CA GLY A 418 -14.30 13.12 -1.15
C GLY A 418 -13.68 13.85 -2.34
N ASP A 419 -13.22 15.07 -2.09
CA ASP A 419 -12.53 15.92 -3.06
C ASP A 419 -11.36 16.62 -2.36
N TYR A 420 -10.15 16.23 -2.78
CA TYR A 420 -8.88 16.72 -2.27
C TYR A 420 -8.22 17.73 -3.22
N SER A 421 -8.97 18.26 -4.18
CA SER A 421 -8.53 19.44 -4.94
C SER A 421 -8.51 20.67 -4.04
N THR A 422 -7.59 21.61 -4.32
CA THR A 422 -7.50 22.89 -3.61
C THR A 422 -8.29 23.95 -4.40
N GLY A 423 -9.10 24.75 -3.71
CA GLY A 423 -10.12 25.63 -4.32
C GLY A 423 -9.64 26.84 -5.14
N GLY A 424 -8.48 26.78 -5.82
CA GLY A 424 -7.90 27.90 -6.57
C GLY A 424 -7.10 27.53 -7.84
N GLY A 425 -7.79 27.24 -8.95
CA GLY A 425 -7.24 27.33 -10.32
C GLY A 425 -6.55 26.08 -10.91
N PRO A 426 -6.49 25.92 -12.25
CA PRO A 426 -6.91 24.68 -12.92
C PRO A 426 -5.80 23.69 -13.32
N GLY A 427 -6.07 22.39 -13.12
CA GLY A 427 -5.65 21.28 -14.01
C GLY A 427 -5.02 20.05 -13.32
N PRO A 428 -5.17 18.81 -13.84
CA PRO A 428 -6.21 18.25 -14.69
C PRO A 428 -7.04 17.24 -13.86
N VAL A 429 -8.21 17.66 -13.36
CA VAL A 429 -9.24 16.67 -13.01
C VAL A 429 -9.81 16.19 -14.32
N GLY A 430 -9.31 15.07 -14.82
CA GLY A 430 -10.12 14.21 -15.65
C GLY A 430 -11.37 13.90 -14.85
N THR A 431 -12.48 14.54 -15.20
CA THR A 431 -13.79 14.29 -14.59
C THR A 431 -14.13 12.83 -14.89
N VAL A 432 -13.74 11.91 -14.00
CA VAL A 432 -14.44 10.64 -13.90
C VAL A 432 -15.79 11.02 -13.32
N GLY A 433 -16.80 11.09 -14.19
CA GLY A 433 -18.14 11.50 -13.82
C GLY A 433 -18.61 10.74 -12.57
N PRO A 434 -19.34 11.40 -11.65
CA PRO A 434 -19.78 10.77 -10.43
C PRO A 434 -20.80 9.70 -10.81
N LEU A 435 -20.43 8.41 -10.69
CA LEU A 435 -21.43 7.36 -10.51
C LEU A 435 -21.84 7.38 -9.04
N LEU A 436 -22.59 8.43 -8.69
CA LEU A 436 -23.26 8.58 -7.41
C LEU A 436 -24.60 7.86 -7.53
N GLU A 437 -24.65 6.58 -7.15
CA GLU A 437 -25.91 5.91 -6.83
C GLU A 437 -25.88 5.47 -5.36
N SER A 438 -26.73 6.10 -4.57
CA SER A 438 -26.99 5.76 -3.17
C SER A 438 -27.67 4.39 -3.09
N TYR A 439 -27.21 3.48 -2.23
CA TYR A 439 -27.96 2.26 -1.92
C TYR A 439 -28.02 1.92 -0.42
N THR A 440 -29.19 1.44 -0.01
CA THR A 440 -29.54 0.95 1.33
C THR A 440 -29.50 -0.58 1.29
N ALA A 441 -28.59 -1.20 2.05
CA ALA A 441 -28.49 -2.66 2.11
C ALA A 441 -29.63 -3.25 2.96
N THR A 442 -30.34 -4.24 2.42
CA THR A 442 -31.30 -5.07 3.17
C THR A 442 -30.68 -6.47 3.31
N ALA A 443 -30.51 -6.96 4.53
CA ALA A 443 -29.83 -8.22 4.82
C ALA A 443 -30.63 -9.43 4.31
N ALA A 444 -29.94 -10.39 3.67
CA ALA A 444 -30.46 -11.72 3.33
C ALA A 444 -29.76 -12.79 4.17
N THR A 445 -30.52 -13.77 4.64
CA THR A 445 -30.14 -14.85 5.56
C THR A 445 -29.31 -15.95 4.87
N THR A 446 -28.26 -16.45 5.54
CA THR A 446 -27.39 -17.53 5.08
C THR A 446 -27.95 -18.93 5.41
N ASP A 447 -27.78 -19.86 4.48
CA ASP A 447 -27.98 -21.31 4.66
C ASP A 447 -26.61 -21.97 4.95
N THR A 448 -26.51 -22.67 6.07
CA THR A 448 -25.27 -23.20 6.63
C THR A 448 -25.16 -24.71 6.43
N THR A 449 -24.66 -25.18 5.28
CA THR A 449 -24.20 -26.58 5.15
C THR A 449 -23.09 -26.76 4.09
N SER A 450 -21.83 -26.52 4.46
CA SER A 450 -20.66 -27.35 4.09
C SER A 450 -19.39 -26.76 4.68
N GLY A 451 -18.73 -27.50 5.58
CA GLY A 451 -17.41 -27.14 6.10
C GLY A 451 -16.32 -27.58 5.13
N ASP A 452 -15.70 -26.62 4.44
CA ASP A 452 -14.30 -26.65 4.00
C ASP A 452 -13.88 -25.27 3.43
N SER A 453 -12.73 -24.77 3.90
CA SER A 453 -11.93 -23.63 3.39
C SER A 453 -12.57 -22.25 3.21
N SER A 454 -11.74 -21.22 3.44
CA SER A 454 -11.97 -19.78 3.30
C SER A 454 -12.59 -19.37 1.95
N THR A 455 -13.91 -19.49 1.85
CA THR A 455 -14.69 -19.07 0.68
C THR A 455 -15.27 -17.68 0.92
N MET A 456 -14.92 -16.75 0.03
CA MET A 456 -15.51 -15.41 -0.04
C MET A 456 -17.01 -15.56 -0.39
N SER A 457 -17.91 -15.17 0.50
CA SER A 457 -19.35 -15.12 0.18
C SER A 457 -19.62 -13.84 -0.61
N THR A 458 -20.08 -13.97 -1.85
CA THR A 458 -20.41 -12.83 -2.73
C THR A 458 -21.89 -12.50 -2.59
N ALA A 459 -22.24 -11.41 -1.91
CA ALA A 459 -23.57 -10.81 -2.03
C ALA A 459 -23.61 -9.92 -3.27
N GLU A 460 -24.29 -10.36 -4.33
CA GLU A 460 -24.59 -9.52 -5.50
C GLU A 460 -25.70 -8.50 -5.18
N SER A 461 -25.47 -7.24 -5.57
CA SER A 461 -26.54 -6.45 -6.16
C SER A 461 -26.05 -5.88 -7.49
N ASP A 462 -26.62 -6.39 -8.57
CA ASP A 462 -26.43 -5.92 -9.93
C ASP A 462 -26.98 -4.48 -10.03
N GLY A 463 -26.10 -3.50 -9.86
CA GLY A 463 -26.46 -2.08 -10.05
C GLY A 463 -25.40 -1.04 -9.71
N GLY A 464 -24.44 -1.31 -8.80
CA GLY A 464 -23.57 -0.25 -8.26
C GLY A 464 -22.08 -0.35 -8.61
N SER A 465 -21.43 0.81 -8.78
CA SER A 465 -19.97 1.02 -8.81
C SER A 465 -19.26 0.73 -7.49
N ALA A 466 -19.83 -0.11 -6.65
CA ALA A 466 -19.36 -0.31 -5.29
C ALA A 466 -18.18 -1.27 -5.25
N CYS A 467 -17.08 -0.82 -4.65
CA CYS A 467 -15.87 -1.59 -4.44
C CYS A 467 -15.89 -2.21 -3.05
N PHE A 468 -16.67 -3.26 -2.87
CA PHE A 468 -16.71 -3.97 -1.59
C PHE A 468 -15.83 -5.22 -1.64
N ILE A 469 -14.93 -5.32 -0.66
CA ILE A 469 -14.31 -6.58 -0.23
C ILE A 469 -15.00 -6.94 1.08
N GLU A 470 -15.68 -8.08 1.13
CA GLU A 470 -16.18 -8.64 2.38
C GLU A 470 -15.29 -9.84 2.75
N THR A 471 -14.26 -9.59 3.56
CA THR A 471 -13.44 -10.65 4.15
C THR A 471 -14.23 -11.25 5.32
N LEU A 472 -14.92 -12.35 5.08
CA LEU A 472 -15.49 -13.20 6.11
C LEU A 472 -14.34 -14.03 6.72
N ILE A 473 -13.75 -13.53 7.80
CA ILE A 473 -12.91 -14.36 8.66
C ILE A 473 -13.87 -15.22 9.49
N GLY A 474 -14.00 -16.50 9.13
CA GLY A 474 -14.71 -17.46 9.96
C GLY A 474 -13.94 -17.64 11.28
N SER A 475 -14.54 -17.22 12.40
CA SER A 475 -14.10 -17.64 13.72
C SER A 475 -14.35 -19.15 13.84
N HIS A 476 -13.30 -19.93 14.05
CA HIS A 476 -13.43 -21.26 14.61
C HIS A 476 -13.57 -21.19 16.13
#